data_AF-A0A7C3D4F0-F1
#
_entry.id   AF-A0A7C3D4F0-F1
#
_cell.length_a   1.000
_cell.length_b   1.000
_cell.length_c   1.000
_cell.angle_alpha   90.00
_cell.angle_beta   90.00
_cell.angle_gamma   90.00
#
_symmetry.space_group_name_H-M   'P 1'
#
loop_
_entity.id
_entity.type
_entity.pdbx_description
1 polymer ?
#
loop_
_entity_poly.entity_id
_entity_poly.type
_entity_poly.pdbx_seq_one_letter_code
_entity_poly.pdbx_strand_id
1 'polypeptide(L)'
;MINEPGSGADNPGFSAGSWRGDDNSPGGVGENDNRAVLKPGIVQNLGTDLTNDHPIGMQFAGGGISASRPLLPQGETNDPDFAEVLYKVKDGQFLWWVDRDWRTGGDGERTKRDVVLYTRDASNGYPGQSEQEPFVECASCHDPHTTENPTFLRISNTETPSGLCLTCHVK
;
A
#
# COMPACT_ATOMS: atom_id res chain seq x y z
N MET A 1 -2.62 15.55 3.32
CA MET A 1 -1.41 15.62 2.47
C MET A 1 -0.47 14.43 2.67
N ILE A 2 -0.98 13.20 2.77
CA ILE A 2 -0.15 11.98 2.85
C ILE A 2 -0.47 10.97 1.75
N ASN A 3 -1.60 11.14 1.04
CA ASN A 3 -2.11 10.17 0.06
C ASN A 3 -2.51 10.80 -1.30
N GLU A 4 -1.95 11.95 -1.68
CA GLU A 4 -2.12 12.48 -3.05
C GLU A 4 -0.93 12.08 -3.93
N PRO A 5 -1.16 11.76 -5.23
CA PRO A 5 -0.09 11.62 -6.21
C PRO A 5 0.76 12.90 -6.24
N GLY A 6 2.08 12.77 -6.02
CA GLY A 6 2.98 13.94 -5.99
C GLY A 6 3.16 14.60 -4.62
N SER A 7 2.65 14.01 -3.54
CA SER A 7 2.85 14.49 -2.15
C SER A 7 4.31 14.57 -1.65
N GLY A 8 5.28 14.19 -2.50
CA GLY A 8 6.72 14.37 -2.26
C GLY A 8 7.34 15.59 -2.98
N ALA A 9 6.58 16.38 -3.74
CA ALA A 9 7.05 17.62 -4.37
C ALA A 9 6.58 18.84 -3.57
N ASP A 10 7.41 19.88 -3.47
CA ASP A 10 7.04 21.16 -2.86
C ASP A 10 5.76 21.70 -3.52
N ASN A 11 4.63 21.59 -2.82
CA ASN A 11 3.36 22.16 -3.27
C ASN A 11 3.31 23.64 -2.85
N PRO A 12 3.23 24.60 -3.80
CA PRO A 12 3.13 26.03 -3.49
C PRO A 12 1.92 26.40 -2.61
N GLY A 13 0.91 25.53 -2.51
CA GLY A 13 -0.24 25.67 -1.63
C GLY A 13 -0.01 25.24 -0.17
N PHE A 14 1.15 24.65 0.16
CA PHE A 14 1.50 24.27 1.53
C PHE A 14 2.44 25.31 2.14
N SER A 15 1.91 26.13 3.05
CA SER A 15 2.67 27.12 3.82
C SER A 15 2.45 26.89 5.31
N ALA A 16 3.52 26.53 6.02
CA ALA A 16 3.57 26.48 7.48
C ALA A 16 2.41 25.69 8.14
N GLY A 17 2.06 24.52 7.61
CA GLY A 17 1.06 23.63 8.21
C GLY A 17 -0.39 24.04 7.95
N SER A 18 -0.65 25.09 7.17
CA SER A 18 -1.99 25.45 6.71
C SER A 18 -2.28 24.72 5.40
N TRP A 19 -3.29 23.84 5.40
CA TRP A 19 -3.81 23.17 4.20
C TRP A 19 -5.21 23.71 3.90
N ARG A 20 -5.43 24.12 2.66
CA ARG A 20 -6.75 24.51 2.15
C ARG A 20 -7.13 23.53 1.04
N GLY A 21 -7.82 22.45 1.40
CA GLY A 21 -8.44 21.57 0.41
C GLY A 21 -9.49 22.30 -0.40
N ASP A 22 -9.51 22.06 -1.71
CA ASP A 22 -10.48 22.63 -2.64
C ASP A 22 -11.93 22.16 -2.36
N ASP A 23 -12.08 21.11 -1.55
CA ASP A 23 -13.33 20.48 -1.12
C ASP A 23 -13.90 21.04 0.20
N ASN A 24 -13.23 21.99 0.86
CA ASN A 24 -13.72 22.62 2.10
C ASN A 24 -14.48 23.93 1.83
N SER A 25 -15.63 24.09 2.50
CA SER A 25 -16.37 25.36 2.48
C SER A 25 -15.68 26.41 3.38
N PRO A 26 -15.57 27.68 2.95
CA PRO A 26 -15.10 28.75 3.83
C PRO A 26 -16.13 28.96 4.95
N GLY A 27 -15.73 28.79 6.22
CA GLY A 27 -16.59 29.15 7.37
C GLY A 27 -16.60 28.20 8.56
N GLY A 28 -15.87 27.07 8.53
CA GLY A 28 -15.60 26.29 9.74
C GLY A 28 -14.58 27.01 10.64
N VAL A 29 -14.91 27.23 11.90
CA VAL A 29 -14.02 27.84 12.89
C VAL A 29 -12.75 26.98 13.10
N GLY A 30 -11.57 27.59 12.93
CA GLY A 30 -10.28 27.04 13.37
C GLY A 30 -9.31 26.71 12.24
N GLU A 31 -8.25 27.51 12.11
CA GLU A 31 -7.08 27.27 11.26
C GLU A 31 -6.22 26.09 11.76
N ASN A 32 -6.80 24.90 11.98
CA ASN A 32 -6.14 23.65 12.43
C ASN A 32 -7.10 22.64 13.09
N ASP A 33 -8.41 22.81 13.03
CA ASP A 33 -9.30 21.80 13.61
C ASP A 33 -9.45 20.60 12.64
N ASN A 34 -9.24 19.39 13.16
CA ASN A 34 -9.53 18.10 12.52
C ASN A 34 -11.05 17.86 12.34
N ARG A 35 -11.84 18.94 12.25
CA ARG A 35 -13.30 18.98 12.14
C ARG A 35 -13.76 19.80 10.92
N ALA A 36 -12.91 19.91 9.91
CA ALA A 36 -13.33 20.44 8.62
C ALA A 36 -14.56 19.65 8.13
N VAL A 37 -15.69 20.34 7.99
CA VAL A 37 -16.94 19.74 7.50
C VAL A 37 -16.87 19.74 5.98
N LEU A 38 -16.92 18.54 5.40
CA LEU A 38 -16.94 18.34 3.96
C LEU A 38 -18.14 19.06 3.33
N LYS A 39 -17.96 19.62 2.12
CA LYS A 39 -19.02 20.31 1.38
C LYS A 39 -20.26 19.42 1.23
N PRO A 40 -21.47 19.92 1.55
CA PRO A 40 -22.72 19.20 1.30
C PRO A 40 -22.82 18.81 -0.18
N GLY A 41 -23.11 17.53 -0.46
CA GLY A 41 -23.26 17.01 -1.83
C GLY A 41 -21.97 16.45 -2.46
N ILE A 42 -20.84 16.46 -1.76
CA ILE A 42 -19.67 15.65 -2.12
C ILE A 42 -19.79 14.31 -1.40
N VAL A 43 -20.05 13.24 -2.16
CA VAL A 43 -20.07 11.87 -1.65
C VAL A 43 -18.64 11.33 -1.68
N GLN A 44 -17.85 11.53 -0.62
CA GLN A 44 -16.87 10.51 -0.30
C GLN A 44 -17.68 9.35 0.27
N ASN A 45 -17.91 8.33 -0.55
CA ASN A 45 -18.80 7.21 -0.29
C ASN A 45 -18.22 6.27 0.78
N LEU A 46 -17.92 6.80 1.98
CA LEU A 46 -17.32 6.07 3.09
C LEU A 46 -18.46 5.63 4.02
N GLY A 47 -18.66 4.32 4.12
CA GLY A 47 -19.55 3.69 5.07
C GLY A 47 -19.10 3.87 6.53
N THR A 48 -19.91 3.37 7.46
CA THR A 48 -19.57 3.35 8.90
C THR A 48 -18.65 2.18 9.28
N ASP A 49 -18.44 1.25 8.35
CA ASP A 49 -17.51 0.13 8.45
C ASP A 49 -16.27 0.42 7.60
N LEU A 50 -15.24 0.96 8.26
CA LEU A 50 -14.00 1.38 7.61
C LEU A 50 -13.13 0.22 7.12
N THR A 51 -13.53 -1.04 7.33
CA THR A 51 -12.78 -2.20 6.83
C THR A 51 -12.74 -2.27 5.30
N ASN A 52 -13.64 -1.56 4.63
CA ASN A 52 -13.74 -1.56 3.16
C ASN A 52 -13.52 -0.18 2.51
N ASP A 53 -13.38 0.88 3.30
CA ASP A 53 -13.34 2.25 2.77
C ASP A 53 -11.92 2.79 2.60
N HIS A 54 -10.96 2.29 3.38
CA HIS A 54 -9.52 2.44 3.18
C HIS A 54 -8.84 1.27 3.91
N PRO A 55 -8.74 0.07 3.30
CA PRO A 55 -8.29 -1.09 4.05
C PRO A 55 -6.80 -0.96 4.37
N ILE A 56 -6.49 -0.76 5.65
CA ILE A 56 -5.16 -1.07 6.16
C ILE A 56 -5.05 -2.59 6.18
N GLY A 57 -4.33 -3.14 5.21
CA GLY A 57 -4.26 -4.58 4.97
C GLY A 57 -5.23 -5.00 3.88
N MET A 58 -4.80 -4.91 2.62
CA MET A 58 -5.47 -5.52 1.47
C MET A 58 -4.80 -6.84 1.10
N GLN A 59 -5.59 -7.85 0.75
CA GLN A 59 -5.05 -9.12 0.27
C GLN A 59 -4.31 -8.86 -1.05
N PHE A 60 -3.06 -9.32 -1.17
CA PHE A 60 -2.26 -9.12 -2.37
C PHE A 60 -2.91 -9.83 -3.57
N ALA A 61 -2.92 -9.17 -4.74
CA ALA A 61 -3.49 -9.68 -5.99
C ALA A 61 -4.93 -10.22 -5.88
N GLY A 62 -5.73 -9.68 -4.96
CA GLY A 62 -7.10 -10.15 -4.70
C GLY A 62 -7.17 -11.58 -4.14
N GLY A 63 -6.05 -12.15 -3.70
CA GLY A 63 -5.95 -13.49 -3.13
C GLY A 63 -5.52 -14.58 -4.11
N GLY A 64 -5.67 -15.83 -3.64
CA GLY A 64 -5.21 -17.04 -4.33
C GLY A 64 -3.91 -17.60 -3.76
N ILE A 65 -3.07 -16.74 -3.17
CA ILE A 65 -1.84 -17.13 -2.47
C ILE A 65 -2.17 -17.46 -1.01
N SER A 66 -1.70 -18.61 -0.53
CA SER A 66 -1.88 -19.05 0.86
C SER A 66 -0.72 -19.93 1.33
N ALA A 67 -0.70 -20.31 2.62
CA ALA A 67 0.31 -21.23 3.17
C ALA A 67 0.39 -22.57 2.41
N SER A 68 -0.74 -23.12 1.96
CA SER A 68 -0.78 -24.36 1.17
C SER A 68 -0.47 -24.14 -0.32
N ARG A 69 -0.60 -22.90 -0.82
CA ARG A 69 -0.28 -22.49 -2.20
C ARG A 69 0.55 -21.21 -2.20
N PRO A 70 1.80 -21.24 -1.69
CA PRO A 70 2.55 -20.02 -1.39
C PRO A 70 3.27 -19.42 -2.59
N LEU A 71 3.39 -20.19 -3.69
CA LEU A 71 3.97 -19.76 -4.95
C LEU A 71 2.92 -19.92 -6.03
N LEU A 72 2.53 -18.80 -6.63
CA LEU A 72 1.72 -18.77 -7.83
C LEU A 72 2.49 -17.98 -8.88
N PRO A 73 2.75 -18.54 -10.07
CA PRO A 73 3.28 -17.78 -11.18
C PRO A 73 2.43 -16.56 -11.48
N GLN A 74 3.05 -15.55 -12.09
CA GLN A 74 2.34 -14.39 -12.63
C GLN A 74 1.15 -14.84 -13.49
N GLY A 75 -0.03 -14.26 -13.24
CA GLY A 75 -1.27 -14.59 -13.94
C GLY A 75 -2.12 -15.69 -13.31
N GLU A 76 -1.64 -16.35 -12.25
CA GLU A 76 -2.39 -17.43 -11.55
C GLU A 76 -3.05 -16.98 -10.23
N THR A 77 -2.79 -15.74 -9.81
CA THR A 77 -3.52 -15.08 -8.71
C THR A 77 -4.95 -14.72 -9.13
N ASN A 78 -5.80 -14.36 -8.17
CA ASN A 78 -7.19 -13.98 -8.45
C ASN A 78 -7.26 -12.73 -9.36
N ASP A 79 -6.36 -11.77 -9.16
CA ASP A 79 -6.06 -10.71 -10.12
C ASP A 79 -4.83 -11.12 -10.94
N PRO A 80 -4.97 -11.41 -12.24
CA PRO A 80 -3.88 -11.93 -13.07
C PRO A 80 -2.82 -10.87 -13.40
N ASP A 81 -3.11 -9.58 -13.19
CA ASP A 81 -2.23 -8.46 -13.57
C ASP A 81 -1.23 -8.10 -12.46
N PHE A 82 -0.79 -9.10 -11.68
CA PHE A 82 0.12 -8.96 -10.55
C PHE A 82 1.41 -9.77 -10.72
N ALA A 83 2.51 -9.20 -10.24
CA ALA A 83 3.81 -9.84 -10.19
C ALA A 83 3.81 -11.10 -9.32
N GLU A 84 4.71 -12.03 -9.63
CA GLU A 84 4.97 -13.19 -8.79
C GLU A 84 5.44 -12.77 -7.40
N VAL A 85 5.01 -13.52 -6.39
CA VAL A 85 5.41 -13.33 -4.99
C VAL A 85 6.44 -14.37 -4.61
N LEU A 86 7.52 -13.93 -3.99
CA LEU A 86 8.51 -14.79 -3.35
C LEU A 86 8.20 -14.98 -1.87
N TYR A 87 8.68 -16.08 -1.31
CA TYR A 87 8.49 -16.37 0.11
C TYR A 87 9.65 -17.09 0.75
N LYS A 88 9.75 -16.94 2.07
CA LYS A 88 10.57 -17.77 2.96
C LYS A 88 9.72 -18.12 4.16
N VAL A 89 9.99 -19.27 4.77
CA VAL A 89 9.35 -19.66 6.04
C VAL A 89 10.38 -19.50 7.15
N LYS A 90 10.00 -18.78 8.20
CA LYS A 90 10.81 -18.62 9.40
C LYS A 90 9.93 -18.82 10.62
N ASP A 91 10.32 -19.73 11.50
CA ASP A 91 9.59 -20.02 12.76
C ASP A 91 8.10 -20.34 12.54
N GLY A 92 7.76 -21.01 11.44
CA GLY A 92 6.38 -21.36 11.07
C GLY A 92 5.54 -20.21 10.49
N GLN A 93 6.13 -19.03 10.33
CA GLN A 93 5.51 -17.90 9.64
C GLN A 93 6.06 -17.76 8.23
N PHE A 94 5.17 -17.56 7.28
CA PHE A 94 5.56 -17.14 5.94
C PHE A 94 6.01 -15.68 5.98
N LEU A 95 7.03 -15.38 5.19
CA LEU A 95 7.54 -14.04 4.95
C LEU A 95 7.50 -13.85 3.43
N TRP A 96 6.48 -13.12 2.95
CA TRP A 96 6.29 -12.86 1.53
C TRP A 96 6.86 -11.50 1.10
N TRP A 97 7.28 -11.40 -0.16
CA TRP A 97 7.68 -10.14 -0.78
C TRP A 97 7.55 -10.20 -2.30
N VAL A 98 7.46 -9.04 -2.93
CA VAL A 98 7.70 -8.87 -4.36
C VAL A 98 9.10 -8.28 -4.52
N ASP A 99 9.97 -9.01 -5.20
CA ASP A 99 11.32 -8.55 -5.55
C ASP A 99 11.21 -7.31 -6.43
N ARG A 100 11.84 -6.19 -6.04
CA ARG A 100 11.72 -4.93 -6.78
C ARG A 100 12.23 -5.01 -8.22
N ASP A 101 13.18 -5.90 -8.49
CA ASP A 101 13.91 -6.02 -9.76
C ASP A 101 13.50 -7.29 -10.53
N TRP A 102 12.35 -7.90 -10.17
CA TRP A 102 11.86 -9.15 -10.77
C TRP A 102 11.81 -9.13 -12.30
N ARG A 103 11.50 -7.99 -12.92
CA ARG A 103 11.45 -7.82 -14.39
C ARG A 103 12.81 -7.96 -15.06
N THR A 104 13.90 -7.78 -14.32
CA THR A 104 15.29 -7.85 -14.81
C THR A 104 16.05 -9.04 -14.26
N GLY A 105 15.35 -10.01 -13.64
CA GLY A 105 15.95 -11.17 -13.01
C GLY A 105 16.55 -10.83 -11.65
N GLY A 106 15.71 -10.28 -10.75
CA GLY A 106 16.04 -9.91 -9.38
C GLY A 106 16.80 -11.00 -8.59
N ASP A 107 17.29 -10.63 -7.42
CA ASP A 107 18.20 -11.49 -6.66
C ASP A 107 17.50 -12.65 -5.95
N GLY A 108 16.17 -12.66 -5.91
CA GLY A 108 15.37 -13.70 -5.27
C GLY A 108 15.51 -13.70 -3.74
N GLU A 109 16.10 -12.65 -3.18
CA GLU A 109 16.34 -12.50 -1.76
C GLU A 109 15.44 -11.42 -1.17
N ARG A 110 15.10 -11.55 0.11
CA ARG A 110 14.26 -10.56 0.79
C ARG A 110 15.13 -9.46 1.37
N THR A 111 15.12 -8.29 0.76
CA THR A 111 15.87 -7.11 1.19
C THR A 111 14.94 -6.01 1.72
N LYS A 112 15.51 -4.93 2.24
CA LYS A 112 14.73 -3.73 2.65
C LYS A 112 14.17 -2.94 1.46
N ARG A 113 14.73 -3.15 0.27
CA ARG A 113 14.38 -2.43 -0.95
C ARG A 113 13.16 -3.04 -1.65
N ASP A 114 12.73 -4.23 -1.24
CA ASP A 114 11.60 -4.96 -1.80
C ASP A 114 10.26 -4.56 -1.19
N VAL A 115 9.18 -4.85 -1.90
CA VAL A 115 7.82 -4.70 -1.36
C VAL A 115 7.55 -5.88 -0.45
N VAL A 116 7.65 -5.66 0.86
CA VAL A 116 7.31 -6.67 1.86
C VAL A 116 5.81 -6.86 1.94
N LEU A 117 5.35 -8.11 2.02
CA LEU A 117 3.95 -8.44 2.25
C LEU A 117 3.78 -9.00 3.65
N TYR A 118 2.74 -8.55 4.34
CA TYR A 118 2.46 -8.90 5.72
C TYR A 118 1.62 -10.17 5.77
N THR A 119 1.98 -11.05 6.68
CA THR A 119 1.28 -12.32 6.85
C THR A 119 0.08 -12.13 7.75
N ARG A 120 -1.10 -12.42 7.22
CA ARG A 120 -2.35 -12.49 7.99
C ARG A 120 -2.96 -13.87 7.89
N ASP A 121 -3.77 -14.24 8.88
CA ASP A 121 -4.47 -15.51 8.96
C ASP A 121 -5.92 -15.32 9.45
N ALA A 122 -6.62 -16.44 9.69
CA ALA A 122 -8.00 -16.44 10.17
C ALA A 122 -8.26 -15.61 11.44
N SER A 123 -7.23 -15.32 12.25
CA SER A 123 -7.35 -14.56 13.50
C SER A 123 -7.20 -13.05 13.33
N ASN A 124 -6.55 -12.59 12.25
CA ASN A 124 -6.20 -11.17 12.06
C ASN A 124 -6.34 -10.66 10.61
N GLY A 125 -6.83 -11.50 9.70
CA GLY A 125 -7.14 -11.20 8.30
C GLY A 125 -8.62 -10.90 8.04
N TYR A 126 -9.08 -11.20 6.84
CA TYR A 126 -10.49 -11.03 6.45
C TYR A 126 -11.37 -12.21 6.88
N PRO A 127 -12.67 -11.97 7.10
CA PRO A 127 -13.64 -13.06 7.27
C PRO A 127 -13.57 -14.05 6.09
N GLY A 128 -13.38 -15.33 6.41
CA GLY A 128 -13.29 -16.40 5.41
C GLY A 128 -11.87 -16.86 5.09
N GLN A 129 -10.83 -16.20 5.61
CA GLN A 129 -9.48 -16.74 5.59
C GLN A 129 -9.36 -17.96 6.50
N SER A 130 -8.63 -18.97 6.04
CA SER A 130 -8.36 -20.21 6.79
C SER A 130 -6.88 -20.52 6.93
N GLU A 131 -6.02 -19.79 6.23
CA GLU A 131 -4.57 -20.01 6.18
C GLU A 131 -3.82 -18.68 6.30
N GLN A 132 -2.49 -18.76 6.46
CA GLN A 132 -1.64 -17.57 6.32
C GLN A 132 -1.66 -17.11 4.85
N GLU A 133 -1.80 -15.81 4.62
CA GLU A 133 -1.91 -15.19 3.30
C GLU A 133 -1.16 -13.84 3.26
N PRO A 134 -0.66 -13.40 2.09
CA PRO A 134 0.07 -12.15 1.95
C PRO A 134 -0.83 -10.91 1.81
N PHE A 135 -0.50 -9.87 2.56
CA PHE A 135 -1.22 -8.60 2.63
C PHE A 135 -0.33 -7.40 2.34
N VAL A 136 -0.90 -6.40 1.66
CA VAL A 136 -0.29 -5.08 1.49
C VAL A 136 -0.71 -4.21 2.67
N GLU A 137 0.28 -3.69 3.40
CA GLU A 137 0.08 -2.76 4.51
C GLU A 137 0.95 -1.50 4.35
N CYS A 138 0.86 -0.56 5.30
CA CYS A 138 1.57 0.71 5.23
C CYS A 138 3.07 0.51 4.95
N ALA A 139 3.69 -0.43 5.66
CA ALA A 139 5.13 -0.67 5.55
C ALA A 139 5.52 -1.61 4.39
N SER A 140 4.56 -2.05 3.56
CA SER A 140 4.84 -2.65 2.25
C SER A 140 5.41 -1.61 1.28
N CYS A 141 4.89 -0.38 1.34
CA CYS A 141 5.30 0.73 0.50
C CYS A 141 6.29 1.67 1.21
N HIS A 142 6.14 1.83 2.53
CA HIS A 142 6.93 2.78 3.32
C HIS A 142 7.95 2.08 4.22
N ASP A 143 9.10 2.70 4.44
CA ASP A 143 10.08 2.33 5.45
C ASP A 143 10.50 3.57 6.25
N PRO A 144 9.93 3.77 7.46
CA PRO A 144 10.16 4.98 8.25
C PRO A 144 11.60 5.10 8.79
N HIS A 145 12.45 4.08 8.61
CA HIS A 145 13.85 4.11 9.04
C HIS A 145 14.81 4.55 7.93
N THR A 146 14.31 4.93 6.76
CA THR A 146 15.11 5.49 5.67
C THR A 146 14.51 6.79 5.18
N THR A 147 15.37 7.69 4.72
CA THR A 147 15.00 8.96 4.08
C THR A 147 15.46 9.01 2.62
N GLU A 148 15.78 7.87 2.01
CA GLU A 148 16.33 7.76 0.64
C GLU A 148 15.33 8.29 -0.40
N ASN A 149 14.03 7.97 -0.24
CA ASN A 149 12.95 8.45 -1.10
C ASN A 149 12.02 9.40 -0.34
N PRO A 150 11.43 10.42 -1.00
CA PRO A 150 10.36 11.23 -0.43
C PRO A 150 9.25 10.35 0.15
N THR A 151 8.59 10.83 1.21
CA THR A 151 7.55 10.11 1.96
C THR A 151 7.96 8.72 2.47
N PHE A 152 9.27 8.46 2.59
CA PHE A 152 9.84 7.23 3.10
C PHE A 152 9.50 6.00 2.24
N LEU A 153 9.37 6.15 0.92
CA LEU A 153 9.07 5.01 0.06
C LEU A 153 10.25 4.02 -0.01
N ARG A 154 9.93 2.72 -0.07
CA ARG A 154 10.93 1.66 -0.32
C ARG A 154 11.51 1.72 -1.74
N ILE A 155 10.67 2.13 -2.68
CA ILE A 155 10.97 2.18 -4.11
C ILE A 155 10.71 3.59 -4.63
N SER A 156 11.68 4.13 -5.36
CA SER A 156 11.56 5.45 -5.95
C SER A 156 10.47 5.49 -7.02
N ASN A 157 9.65 6.53 -6.99
CA ASN A 157 8.72 6.86 -8.07
C ASN A 157 9.29 7.89 -9.07
N THR A 158 10.53 8.35 -8.86
CA THR A 158 11.19 9.34 -9.72
C THR A 158 12.20 8.72 -10.69
N GLU A 159 12.87 7.63 -10.30
CA GLU A 159 13.80 6.88 -11.18
C GLU A 159 13.06 6.19 -12.32
N THR A 160 11.95 5.53 -11.98
CA THR A 160 10.97 5.00 -12.93
C THR A 160 9.62 5.61 -12.56
N PRO A 161 8.90 6.26 -13.50
CA PRO A 161 7.58 6.78 -13.23
C PRO A 161 6.66 5.69 -12.67
N SER A 162 6.08 5.92 -11.50
CA SER A 162 5.26 4.94 -10.78
C SER A 162 5.99 3.64 -10.44
N GLY A 163 7.31 3.70 -10.24
CA GLY A 163 8.16 2.53 -9.96
C GLY A 163 7.61 1.62 -8.88
N LEU A 164 7.12 2.18 -7.76
CA LEU A 164 6.49 1.40 -6.69
C LEU A 164 5.26 0.63 -7.16
N CYS A 165 4.37 1.28 -7.92
CA CYS A 165 3.14 0.65 -8.39
C CYS A 165 3.45 -0.47 -9.40
N LEU A 166 4.44 -0.24 -10.26
CA LEU A 166 4.86 -1.17 -11.30
C LEU A 166 5.67 -2.36 -10.78
N THR A 167 6.11 -2.30 -9.51
CA THR A 167 6.65 -3.47 -8.82
C THR A 167 5.61 -4.58 -8.72
N CYS A 168 4.37 -4.24 -8.33
CA CYS A 168 3.31 -5.24 -8.19
C CYS A 168 2.44 -5.34 -9.44
N HIS A 169 2.04 -4.23 -10.05
CA HIS A 169 1.12 -4.25 -11.18
C HIS A 169 1.84 -4.47 -12.51
N VAL A 170 1.50 -5.57 -13.15
CA VAL A 170 1.88 -5.88 -14.53
C VAL A 170 0.86 -5.18 -15.43
N LYS A 171 1.34 -4.32 -16.34
CA LYS A 171 0.51 -3.60 -17.31
C LYS A 171 1.06 -3.80 -18.71
#